data_AF-A0A520ZZI2-F1
#
_entry.id   AF-A0A520ZZI2-F1
#
_cell.length_a   1.000
_cell.length_b   1.000
_cell.length_c   1.000
_cell.angle_alpha   90.00
_cell.angle_beta   90.00
_cell.angle_gamma   90.00
#
_symmetry.space_group_name_H-M   'P 1'
#
loop_
_entity.id
_entity.type
_entity.pdbx_description
1 polymer ?
#
loop_
_entity_poly.entity_id
_entity_poly.type
_entity_poly.pdbx_seq_one_letter_code
_entity_poly.pdbx_strand_id
1 'polypeptide(L)'
;MLSFFAASEPLDRHFTFLPPFLETDISAEELPEMQSLRLEPLDKNSQIKNIHLWIGENSIIRRIELLDHFDTRTTINLSNIAINPLETANQQELEKLFTFVPPEGTEIIRQ
;
A
#
# COMPACT_ATOMS: atom_id res chain seq x y z
N MET A 1 -7.69 9.00 -10.08
CA MET A 1 -7.04 7.68 -10.12
C MET A 1 -6.22 7.56 -8.84
N LEU A 2 -6.64 6.72 -7.89
CA LEU A 2 -5.93 6.51 -6.62
C LEU A 2 -4.70 5.63 -6.89
N SER A 3 -3.59 6.28 -7.25
CA SER A 3 -2.31 5.60 -7.42
C SER A 3 -1.33 6.15 -6.40
N PHE A 4 -1.27 5.49 -5.23
CA PHE A 4 -0.52 5.98 -4.07
C PHE A 4 0.97 5.61 -4.11
N PHE A 5 1.31 4.50 -4.77
CA PHE A 5 2.68 3.96 -4.84
C PHE A 5 3.22 3.83 -6.27
N ALA A 6 2.54 4.36 -7.28
CA ALA A 6 3.08 4.38 -8.65
C ALA A 6 3.91 5.62 -8.96
N ALA A 7 3.98 6.58 -8.05
CA ALA A 7 4.84 7.74 -8.20
C ALA A 7 6.31 7.33 -7.98
N SER A 8 7.17 7.67 -8.93
CA SER A 8 8.63 7.46 -8.86
C SER A 8 9.35 8.58 -8.11
N GLU A 9 8.61 9.48 -7.47
CA GLU A 9 9.16 10.58 -6.69
C GLU A 9 9.38 10.19 -5.22
N PRO A 10 10.37 10.81 -4.55
CA PRO A 10 10.54 10.68 -3.12
C PRO A 10 9.25 10.98 -2.33
N LEU A 11 8.94 10.16 -1.32
CA LEU A 11 7.72 10.31 -0.52
C LEU A 11 7.64 11.66 0.22
N ASP A 12 8.78 12.23 0.60
CA ASP A 12 8.87 13.51 1.32
C ASP A 12 8.36 14.71 0.52
N ARG A 13 8.24 14.58 -0.80
CA ARG A 13 7.60 15.59 -1.67
C ARG A 13 6.08 15.62 -1.55
N HIS A 14 5.47 14.53 -1.09
CA HIS A 14 4.02 14.34 -1.10
C HIS A 14 3.45 14.11 0.30
N PHE A 15 4.29 13.76 1.27
CA PHE A 15 3.87 13.39 2.61
C PHE A 15 4.74 14.03 3.69
N THR A 16 4.10 14.37 4.81
CA THR A 16 4.80 14.59 6.08
C THR A 16 4.94 13.26 6.81
N PHE A 17 6.15 12.97 7.29
CA PHE A 17 6.44 11.81 8.13
C PHE A 17 6.20 12.16 9.60
N LEU A 18 5.40 11.34 10.26
CA LEU A 18 5.05 11.52 11.66
C LEU A 18 5.30 10.22 12.42
N PRO A 19 5.61 10.31 13.72
CA PRO A 19 5.69 9.14 14.57
C PRO A 19 4.35 8.39 14.54
N PRO A 20 4.37 7.06 14.73
CA PRO A 20 3.15 6.28 14.79
C PRO A 20 2.27 6.78 15.93
N PHE A 21 0.98 6.97 15.66
CA PHE A 21 0.02 7.26 16.71
C PHE A 21 -0.40 5.94 17.34
N LEU A 22 0.05 5.69 18.56
CA LEU A 22 -0.40 4.55 19.36
C LEU A 22 -1.81 4.86 19.89
N GLU A 23 -2.83 4.77 19.04
CA GLU A 23 -4.15 4.38 19.53
C GLU A 23 -4.05 2.88 19.81
N THR A 24 -3.88 2.55 21.09
CA THR A 24 -3.75 1.19 21.60
C THR A 24 -5.03 0.41 21.34
N ASP A 25 -5.13 -0.17 20.15
CA ASP A 25 -6.12 -1.21 19.80
C ASP A 25 -5.47 -2.30 18.92
N ILE A 26 -4.18 -2.56 19.14
CA ILE A 26 -3.57 -3.82 18.73
C ILE A 26 -3.85 -4.79 19.87
N SER A 27 -4.93 -5.57 19.77
CA SER A 27 -5.05 -6.81 20.51
C SER A 27 -3.72 -7.55 20.40
N ALA A 28 -3.01 -7.64 21.52
CA ALA A 28 -1.64 -8.13 21.62
C ALA A 28 -1.58 -9.62 21.33
N GLU A 29 -1.75 -10.00 20.06
CA GLU A 29 -1.35 -11.30 19.54
C GLU A 29 0.01 -11.11 18.87
N GLU A 30 1.07 -11.31 19.67
CA GLU A 30 2.44 -11.72 19.32
C GLU A 30 2.99 -11.35 17.91
N LEU A 31 2.70 -10.15 17.40
CA LEU A 31 3.41 -9.64 16.24
C LEU A 31 4.81 -9.21 16.72
N PRO A 32 5.89 -9.62 16.02
CA PRO A 32 7.24 -9.13 16.33
C PRO A 32 7.25 -7.61 16.32
N GLU A 33 8.12 -6.99 17.11
CA GLU A 33 8.21 -5.53 17.22
C GLU A 33 8.45 -4.91 15.84
N MET A 34 7.40 -4.37 15.23
CA MET A 34 7.47 -3.75 13.90
C MET A 34 7.71 -2.26 14.04
N GLN A 35 8.62 -1.73 13.22
CA GLN A 35 8.72 -0.29 13.05
C GLN A 35 7.44 0.21 12.42
N SER A 36 6.93 1.35 12.87
CA SER A 36 5.74 1.96 12.29
C SER A 36 5.94 3.43 11.98
N LEU A 37 5.25 3.88 10.93
CA LEU A 37 5.38 5.21 10.37
C LEU A 37 4.00 5.73 9.98
N ARG A 38 3.71 6.99 10.31
CA ARG A 38 2.50 7.68 9.85
C ARG A 38 2.88 8.66 8.73
N LEU A 39 2.11 8.62 7.64
CA LEU A 39 2.20 9.55 6.52
C LEU A 39 0.94 10.39 6.46
N GLU A 40 1.09 11.70 6.39
CA GLU A 40 0.00 12.64 6.13
C GLU A 40 0.22 13.31 4.77
N PRO A 41 -0.74 13.25 3.83
CA PRO A 41 -0.60 13.90 2.53
C PRO A 41 -0.43 15.41 2.67
N LEU A 42 0.46 16.00 1.86
CA LEU A 42 0.62 17.45 1.77
C LEU A 42 -0.52 18.09 0.95
N ASP A 43 -1.12 17.34 0.03
CA ASP A 43 -2.28 17.79 -0.73
C ASP A 43 -3.54 17.79 0.14
N LYS A 44 -4.09 19.00 0.37
CA LYS A 44 -5.31 19.22 1.14
C LYS A 44 -6.57 18.67 0.48
N ASN A 45 -6.52 18.37 -0.82
CA ASN A 45 -7.63 17.75 -1.55
C ASN A 45 -7.53 16.22 -1.59
N SER A 46 -6.53 15.65 -0.91
CA SER A 46 -6.41 14.20 -0.75
C SER A 46 -7.70 13.63 -0.15
N GLN A 47 -8.17 12.51 -0.70
CA GLN A 47 -9.26 11.75 -0.09
C GLN A 47 -8.80 11.00 1.16
N ILE A 48 -7.50 10.75 1.27
CA ILE A 48 -6.86 10.11 2.41
C ILE A 48 -6.43 11.16 3.43
N LYS A 49 -6.78 10.94 4.68
CA LYS A 49 -6.41 11.76 5.84
C LYS A 49 -5.02 11.38 6.36
N ASN A 50 -4.77 10.08 6.56
CA ASN A 50 -3.45 9.57 6.92
C ASN A 50 -3.28 8.11 6.52
N ILE A 51 -2.02 7.68 6.50
CA ILE A 51 -1.60 6.30 6.25
C ILE A 51 -0.71 5.85 7.39
N HIS A 52 -0.96 4.67 7.92
CA HIS A 52 -0.04 3.99 8.83
C HIS A 52 0.60 2.82 8.11
N LEU A 53 1.92 2.72 8.22
CA LEU A 53 2.73 1.64 7.68
C LEU A 53 3.36 0.88 8.83
N TRP A 54 3.32 -0.45 8.77
CA TRP A 54 4.11 -1.33 9.63
C TRP A 54 5.16 -2.02 8.78
N ILE A 55 6.39 -1.93 9.24
CA ILE A 55 7.59 -2.33 8.52
C ILE A 55 8.29 -3.40 9.38
N GLY A 56 8.49 -4.57 8.80
CA GLY A 56 9.22 -5.67 9.45
C GLY A 56 10.74 -5.46 9.42
N GLU A 57 11.47 -6.37 10.06
CA GLU A 57 12.93 -6.30 10.27
C GLU A 57 13.77 -6.13 8.98
N ASN A 58 13.26 -6.56 7.84
CA ASN A 58 13.92 -6.47 6.54
C ASN A 58 13.47 -5.25 5.70
N SER A 59 12.93 -4.22 6.37
CA SER A 59 12.37 -3.02 5.72
C SER A 59 11.21 -3.31 4.76
N ILE A 60 10.58 -4.48 4.89
CA ILE A 60 9.40 -4.85 4.09
C ILE A 60 8.14 -4.39 4.81
N ILE A 61 7.27 -3.70 4.07
CA ILE A 61 5.94 -3.31 4.54
C ILE A 61 5.10 -4.57 4.75
N ARG A 62 4.56 -4.76 5.96
CA ARG A 62 3.71 -5.89 6.36
C ARG A 62 2.25 -5.52 6.52
N ARG A 63 1.97 -4.26 6.85
CA ARG A 63 0.62 -3.73 6.96
C ARG A 63 0.57 -2.29 6.47
N ILE A 64 -0.52 -1.97 5.78
CA ILE A 64 -0.89 -0.62 5.39
C ILE A 64 -2.27 -0.37 5.95
N GLU A 65 -2.46 0.76 6.59
CA GLU A 65 -3.77 1.22 7.01
C GLU A 65 -4.02 2.60 6.46
N LEU A 66 -5.13 2.75 5.73
CA LEU A 66 -5.56 4.00 5.13
C LEU A 66 -6.76 4.51 5.91
N LEU A 67 -6.70 5.77 6.35
CA LEU A 67 -7.82 6.48 6.93
C LEU A 67 -8.23 7.60 6.00
N ASP A 68 -9.50 7.65 5.60
CA ASP A 68 -10.04 8.76 4.81
C ASP A 68 -10.66 9.87 5.68
N HIS A 69 -11.20 10.90 5.04
CA HIS A 69 -11.87 12.02 5.73
C HIS A 69 -13.27 11.70 6.27
N PHE A 70 -13.84 10.54 5.91
CA PHE A 70 -15.11 10.03 6.42
C PHE A 70 -14.90 8.98 7.54
N ASP A 71 -13.67 8.91 8.06
CA ASP A 71 -13.20 7.95 9.06
C ASP A 71 -13.35 6.48 8.63
N THR A 72 -13.41 6.22 7.31
CA THR A 72 -13.33 4.87 6.76
C THR A 72 -11.90 4.36 6.91
N ARG A 73 -11.75 3.23 7.60
CA ARG A 73 -10.46 2.55 7.79
C ARG A 73 -10.34 1.36 6.85
N THR A 74 -9.33 1.37 5.98
CA THR A 74 -8.97 0.22 5.15
C THR A 74 -7.66 -0.37 5.64
N THR A 75 -7.68 -1.64 6.06
CA THR A 75 -6.47 -2.36 6.48
C THR A 75 -6.07 -3.39 5.42
N ILE A 76 -4.80 -3.36 5.03
CA ILE A 76 -4.20 -4.30 4.09
C ILE A 76 -3.05 -5.00 4.82
N ASN A 77 -3.15 -6.32 5.00
CA ASN A 77 -2.09 -7.15 5.54
C ASN A 77 -1.39 -7.89 4.40
N LEU A 78 -0.05 -7.80 4.37
CA LEU A 78 0.78 -8.37 3.31
C LEU A 78 1.58 -9.57 3.85
N SER A 79 1.41 -10.72 3.21
CA SER A 79 2.10 -11.97 3.52
C SER A 79 2.65 -12.61 2.25
N ASN A 80 3.50 -13.65 2.39
CA ASN A 80 4.10 -14.38 1.27
C ASN A 80 4.80 -13.49 0.23
N ILE A 81 5.48 -12.44 0.71
CA ILE A 81 6.15 -11.45 -0.13
C ILE A 81 7.44 -12.05 -0.69
N ALA A 82 7.55 -12.09 -2.01
CA ALA A 82 8.80 -12.38 -2.72
C ALA A 82 9.43 -11.07 -3.20
N ILE A 83 10.74 -10.90 -2.96
CA ILE A 83 11.50 -9.74 -3.41
C ILE A 83 12.11 -10.04 -4.78
N ASN A 84 11.96 -9.09 -5.71
CA ASN A 84 12.43 -9.19 -7.10
C ASN A 84 12.04 -10.52 -7.81
N PRO A 85 10.79 -11.01 -7.69
CA PRO A 85 10.42 -12.32 -8.23
C PRO A 85 10.45 -12.42 -9.75
N LEU A 86 10.58 -11.28 -10.45
CA LEU A 86 10.53 -11.16 -11.90
C LEU A 86 11.88 -10.78 -12.52
N GLU A 87 12.97 -10.74 -11.75
CA GLU A 87 14.29 -10.29 -12.24
C GLU A 87 14.82 -11.13 -13.42
N THR A 88 14.43 -12.41 -13.49
CA THR A 88 14.80 -13.33 -14.58
C THR A 88 13.72 -13.46 -15.65
N ALA A 89 12.58 -12.78 -15.52
CA ALA A 89 11.48 -12.91 -16.46
C ALA A 89 11.79 -12.17 -17.76
N ASN A 90 11.45 -12.78 -18.90
CA ASN A 90 11.58 -12.09 -20.18
C ASN A 90 10.37 -11.16 -20.43
N GLN A 91 10.50 -10.25 -21.40
CA GLN A 91 9.47 -9.27 -21.71
C GLN A 91 8.09 -9.90 -22.02
N GLN A 92 8.06 -11.04 -22.71
CA GLN A 92 6.81 -11.72 -23.06
C GLN A 92 6.09 -12.32 -21.84
N GLU A 93 6.86 -12.79 -20.85
CA GLU A 93 6.31 -13.27 -19.59
C GLU A 93 5.72 -12.12 -18.76
N LEU A 94 6.41 -10.98 -18.72
CA LEU A 94 5.93 -9.77 -18.05
C LEU A 94 4.62 -9.27 -18.67
N GLU A 95 4.54 -9.17 -19.99
CA GLU A 95 3.33 -8.69 -20.69
C GLU A 95 2.09 -9.53 -20.34
N LYS A 96 2.26 -10.84 -20.18
CA LYS A 96 1.15 -11.75 -19.79
C LYS A 96 0.68 -11.53 -18.35
N LEU A 97 1.57 -11.17 -17.43
CA LEU A 97 1.22 -10.95 -16.02
C LEU A 97 0.48 -9.63 -15.78
N PHE A 98 0.74 -8.62 -16.62
CA PHE A 98 0.16 -7.27 -16.48
C PHE A 98 -0.93 -6.94 -17.51
N THR A 99 -1.35 -7.91 -18.31
CA THR A 99 -2.49 -7.78 -19.23
C THR A 99 -3.69 -8.54 -18.68
N PHE A 100 -4.83 -7.86 -18.61
CA PHE A 100 -6.10 -8.52 -18.32
C PHE A 100 -6.81 -8.91 -19.63
N VAL A 101 -7.05 -10.20 -19.82
CA VAL A 101 -7.90 -10.73 -20.90
C VAL A 101 -9.18 -11.24 -20.24
N PRO A 102 -10.32 -10.55 -20.40
CA PRO A 102 -11.56 -11.00 -19.78
C PRO A 102 -12.01 -12.34 -20.37
N PRO A 103 -12.63 -13.22 -19.55
CA PRO A 103 -13.29 -14.42 -20.07
C PRO A 103 -14.35 -14.09 -21.11
N GLU A 104 -14.66 -15.06 -21.99
CA GLU A 104 -15.72 -14.91 -22.99
C GLU A 104 -17.07 -14.59 -22.34
N GLY A 105 -17.85 -13.70 -22.97
CA GLY A 105 -19.15 -13.25 -22.45
C GLY A 105 -19.06 -12.23 -21.31
N THR A 106 -17.87 -11.82 -20.88
CA THR A 106 -17.70 -10.74 -19.90
C THR A 106 -18.13 -9.40 -20.51
N GLU A 107 -19.11 -8.74 -19.87
CA GLU A 107 -19.47 -7.38 -20.22
C GLU A 107 -18.36 -6.41 -19.82
N ILE A 108 -17.95 -5.55 -20.76
CA ILE A 108 -16.93 -4.51 -20.52
C ILE A 108 -17.64 -3.17 -20.38
N ILE A 109 -17.67 -2.66 -19.15
CA ILE A 109 -18.15 -1.31 -18.84
C ILE A 109 -16.96 -0.34 -18.92
N ARG A 110 -17.11 0.74 -19.69
CA ARG A 110 -16.10 1.81 -19.80
C ARG A 110 -16.56 3.03 -19.02
N GLN A 111 -15.71 3.53 -18.12
CA GLN A 111 -15.96 4.71 -17.28
C GLN A 111 -15.09 5.89 -17.72
#